data_AF-V8GAD7-F1
#
_entry.id   AF-V8GAD7-F1
#
_cell.length_a   1.000
_cell.length_b   1.000
_cell.length_c   1.000
_cell.angle_alpha   90.00
_cell.angle_beta   90.00
_cell.angle_gamma   90.00
#
_symmetry.space_group_name_H-M   'P 1'
#
loop_
_entity.id
_entity.type
_entity.pdbx_description
1 polymer ?
#
loop_
_entity_poly.entity_id
_entity_poly.type
_entity_poly.pdbx_seq_one_letter_code
_entity_poly.pdbx_strand_id
1 'polypeptide(L)'
;MIIAVTLLSIILAAIYAFTAKEEWTSKAQIMVPKAVQLGSYLEAERRYYRFSGLESDFDVNGALNNSFRLFLLELQSSDNKQKFLKNSAYGQKILANLDDETSKEIAINKLAEKNLSPKPLNKDTKDILEVTFTADTAGDAQSTLQQYLTQANSLAQVKIFENLFERTRERIATLQQLAINTQKDTDQNKANYILTLKQALAAAQTANIMEPVGQTPSANLLLDFTNNSALFMLGTKYLQAQLTAWENNPTIYPAAYYRYLQNIDGLKPILNIKPTGVAFDYLQTPSLPLTKDKPRKALILVAGALVGVILGCLFVLLQQAIRSRRQTN
;
A
#
# COMPACT_ATOMS: atom_id res chain seq x y z
N MET A 1 25.61 -56.66 27.46
CA MET A 1 26.04 -55.66 26.45
C MET A 1 24.91 -54.81 25.90
N ILE A 2 23.77 -55.39 25.51
CA ILE A 2 22.60 -54.62 25.02
C ILE A 2 22.17 -53.53 26.02
N ILE A 3 22.07 -53.87 27.32
CA ILE A 3 21.74 -52.92 28.40
C ILE A 3 22.76 -51.78 28.52
N ALA A 4 24.05 -52.06 28.33
CA ALA A 4 25.09 -51.02 28.43
C ALA A 4 25.05 -50.06 27.23
N VAL A 5 24.85 -50.57 26.01
CA VAL A 5 24.75 -49.76 24.79
C VAL A 5 23.47 -48.92 24.79
N THR A 6 22.35 -49.48 25.26
CA THR A 6 21.08 -48.76 25.44
C THR A 6 21.22 -47.61 26.44
N LEU A 7 21.78 -47.88 27.63
CA LEU A 7 22.03 -46.84 28.63
C LEU A 7 22.93 -45.72 28.09
N LEU A 8 24.00 -46.06 27.38
CA LEU A 8 24.89 -45.08 26.77
C LEU A 8 24.15 -44.20 25.75
N SER A 9 23.32 -44.80 24.89
CA SER A 9 22.53 -44.06 23.89
C SER A 9 21.50 -43.13 24.53
N ILE A 10 20.83 -43.58 25.61
CA ILE A 10 19.89 -42.75 26.38
C ILE A 10 20.61 -41.57 27.04
N ILE A 11 21.80 -41.79 27.61
CA ILE A 11 22.61 -40.72 28.21
C ILE A 11 22.98 -39.67 27.15
N LEU A 12 23.45 -40.09 25.98
CA LEU A 12 23.75 -39.17 24.87
C LEU A 12 22.51 -38.39 24.41
N ALA A 13 21.37 -39.07 24.28
CA ALA A 13 20.10 -38.43 23.93
C ALA A 13 19.64 -37.44 25.00
N ALA A 14 19.83 -37.76 26.28
CA ALA A 14 19.55 -36.86 27.40
C ALA A 14 20.46 -35.63 27.36
N ILE A 15 21.78 -35.81 27.22
CA ILE A 15 22.72 -34.69 27.10
C ILE A 15 22.27 -33.76 25.98
N TYR A 16 21.99 -34.29 24.78
CA TYR A 16 21.47 -33.50 23.67
C TYR A 16 20.15 -32.79 24.00
N ALA A 17 19.16 -33.50 24.56
CA ALA A 17 17.84 -32.95 24.89
C ALA A 17 17.89 -31.82 25.93
N PHE A 18 18.89 -31.80 26.82
CA PHE A 18 19.07 -30.76 27.84
C PHE A 18 20.04 -29.65 27.45
N THR A 19 20.83 -29.83 26.39
CA THR A 19 21.80 -28.83 25.89
C THR A 19 21.37 -28.14 24.60
N ALA A 20 20.47 -28.74 23.82
CA ALA A 20 19.97 -28.15 22.59
C ALA A 20 19.15 -26.88 22.86
N LYS A 21 19.36 -25.86 22.02
CA LYS A 21 18.63 -24.58 22.10
C LYS A 21 17.13 -24.80 22.01
N GLU A 22 16.39 -24.10 22.86
CA GLU A 22 14.94 -24.14 22.85
C GLU A 22 14.40 -23.30 21.69
N GLU A 23 13.34 -23.77 21.04
CA GLU A 23 12.62 -23.00 20.01
C GLU A 23 11.22 -22.69 20.54
N TRP A 24 10.89 -21.40 20.62
CA TRP A 24 9.57 -20.89 21.01
C TRP A 24 8.97 -20.10 19.85
N THR A 25 7.79 -20.51 19.36
CA THR A 25 7.12 -19.82 18.25
C THR A 25 5.98 -18.95 18.73
N SER A 26 6.06 -17.65 18.47
CA SER A 26 4.93 -16.73 18.56
C SER A 26 4.16 -16.72 17.23
N LYS A 27 2.83 -16.62 17.33
CA LYS A 27 1.90 -16.61 16.19
C LYS A 27 1.00 -15.40 16.27
N ALA A 28 0.72 -14.79 15.12
CA ALA A 28 -0.28 -13.75 14.96
C ALA A 28 -1.18 -14.09 13.78
N GLN A 29 -2.46 -13.77 13.88
CA GLN A 29 -3.43 -13.94 12.80
C GLN A 29 -3.91 -12.57 12.37
N ILE A 30 -3.74 -12.28 11.08
CA ILE A 30 -4.00 -10.98 10.47
C ILE A 30 -4.96 -11.12 9.29
N MET A 31 -5.74 -10.07 9.03
CA MET A 31 -6.66 -9.99 7.90
C MET A 31 -6.81 -8.55 7.40
N VAL A 32 -7.62 -8.37 6.35
CA VAL A 32 -7.98 -7.05 5.80
C VAL A 32 -8.48 -6.12 6.92
N PRO A 33 -8.03 -4.85 6.97
CA PRO A 33 -8.45 -3.92 8.01
C PRO A 33 -9.93 -3.57 7.89
N LYS A 34 -10.51 -3.09 8.99
CA LYS A 34 -11.83 -2.44 9.01
C LYS A 34 -11.70 -0.97 8.62
N ALA A 35 -12.79 -0.39 8.11
CA ALA A 35 -12.83 1.02 7.70
C ALA A 35 -12.32 1.99 8.78
N VAL A 36 -12.66 1.75 10.05
CA VAL A 36 -12.22 2.59 11.18
C VAL A 36 -10.71 2.53 11.43
N GLN A 37 -10.05 1.42 11.05
CA GLN A 37 -8.63 1.21 11.31
C GLN A 37 -7.74 1.99 10.34
N LEU A 38 -8.22 2.28 9.12
CA LEU A 38 -7.46 3.08 8.15
C LEU A 38 -7.23 4.54 8.59
N GLY A 39 -7.85 4.99 9.68
CA GLY A 39 -7.62 6.30 10.26
C GLY A 39 -7.77 7.42 9.23
N SER A 40 -6.78 8.33 9.20
CA SER A 40 -6.79 9.49 8.30
C SER A 40 -6.72 9.14 6.81
N TYR A 41 -6.30 7.92 6.44
CA TYR A 41 -6.19 7.55 5.02
C TYR A 41 -7.55 7.48 4.33
N LEU A 42 -8.54 6.89 5.00
CA LEU A 42 -9.88 6.73 4.43
C LEU A 42 -10.57 8.08 4.19
N GLU A 43 -10.39 9.01 5.12
CA GLU A 43 -10.90 10.37 4.98
C GLU A 43 -10.21 11.12 3.85
N ALA A 44 -8.89 10.93 3.70
CA ALA A 44 -8.09 11.53 2.65
C ALA A 44 -8.50 11.01 1.26
N GLU A 45 -8.72 9.70 1.08
CA GLU A 45 -9.23 9.12 -0.17
C GLU A 45 -10.64 9.61 -0.48
N ARG A 46 -11.57 9.60 0.48
CA ARG A 46 -12.93 10.16 0.26
C ARG A 46 -12.89 11.60 -0.21
N ARG A 47 -12.01 12.40 0.39
CA ARG A 47 -11.79 13.79 0.00
C ARG A 47 -11.20 13.89 -1.41
N TYR A 48 -10.23 13.03 -1.73
CA TYR A 48 -9.68 12.95 -3.08
C TYR A 48 -10.78 12.71 -4.10
N TYR A 49 -11.61 11.67 -3.95
CA TYR A 49 -12.67 11.36 -4.91
C TYR A 49 -13.68 12.50 -5.05
N ARG A 50 -14.12 13.10 -3.94
CA ARG A 50 -15.06 14.24 -3.93
C ARG A 50 -14.56 15.45 -4.74
N PHE A 51 -13.28 15.78 -4.63
CA PHE A 51 -12.70 16.97 -5.25
C PHE A 51 -11.84 16.67 -6.47
N SER A 52 -11.64 15.41 -6.83
CA SER A 52 -10.93 15.02 -8.03
C SER A 52 -11.69 15.50 -9.26
N GLY A 53 -13.03 15.53 -9.23
CA GLY A 53 -13.83 15.77 -10.43
C GLY A 53 -13.73 14.62 -11.44
N LEU A 54 -13.42 13.41 -10.96
CA LEU A 54 -13.54 12.17 -11.72
C LEU A 54 -14.97 11.63 -11.55
N GLU A 55 -15.52 11.05 -12.61
CA GLU A 55 -16.83 10.38 -12.58
C GLU A 55 -16.67 8.95 -12.02
N SER A 56 -16.19 8.83 -10.79
CA SER A 56 -16.09 7.56 -10.10
C SER A 56 -16.40 7.70 -8.62
N ASP A 57 -17.20 6.76 -8.12
CA ASP A 57 -17.47 6.66 -6.70
C ASP A 57 -16.30 6.05 -5.96
N PHE A 58 -16.13 6.44 -4.70
CA PHE A 58 -15.09 5.91 -3.85
C PHE A 58 -15.42 4.48 -3.39
N ASP A 59 -14.61 3.51 -3.82
CA ASP A 59 -14.70 2.12 -3.36
C ASP A 59 -13.93 1.93 -2.03
N VAL A 60 -14.69 1.86 -0.94
CA VAL A 60 -14.15 1.59 0.40
C VAL A 60 -13.44 0.25 0.46
N ASN A 61 -14.00 -0.80 -0.16
CA ASN A 61 -13.40 -2.14 -0.11
C ASN A 61 -12.10 -2.19 -0.90
N GLY A 62 -12.05 -1.51 -2.05
CA GLY A 62 -10.84 -1.29 -2.83
C GLY A 62 -9.73 -0.64 -2.00
N ALA A 63 -10.05 0.39 -1.21
CA ALA A 63 -9.08 1.05 -0.33
C ALA A 63 -8.58 0.13 0.80
N LEU A 64 -9.47 -0.66 1.42
CA LEU A 64 -9.10 -1.64 2.46
C LEU A 64 -8.18 -2.72 1.92
N ASN A 65 -8.54 -3.31 0.77
CA ASN A 65 -7.77 -4.35 0.12
C ASN A 65 -6.42 -3.83 -0.38
N ASN A 66 -6.38 -2.63 -0.95
CA ASN A 66 -5.13 -2.00 -1.39
C ASN A 66 -4.18 -1.73 -0.21
N SER A 67 -4.72 -1.26 0.91
CA SER A 67 -3.94 -1.02 2.13
C SER A 67 -3.34 -2.32 2.66
N PHE A 68 -4.16 -3.37 2.76
CA PHE A 68 -3.69 -4.69 3.20
C PHE A 68 -2.66 -5.29 2.24
N ARG A 69 -2.87 -5.16 0.92
CA ARG A 69 -1.92 -5.61 -0.10
C ARG A 69 -0.56 -4.92 0.05
N LEU A 70 -0.53 -3.61 0.27
CA LEU A 70 0.72 -2.87 0.49
C LEU A 70 1.38 -3.30 1.80
N PHE A 71 0.61 -3.52 2.86
CA PHE A 71 1.13 -4.10 4.10
C PHE A 71 1.77 -5.48 3.88
N LEU A 72 1.12 -6.37 3.14
CA LEU A 72 1.67 -7.69 2.84
C LEU A 72 2.94 -7.59 1.98
N LEU A 73 3.00 -6.65 1.04
CA LEU A 73 4.20 -6.42 0.24
C LEU A 73 5.39 -6.02 1.14
N GLU A 74 5.19 -5.08 2.06
CA GLU A 74 6.24 -4.63 2.99
C GLU A 74 6.62 -5.73 3.99
N LEU A 75 5.66 -6.54 4.43
CA LEU A 75 5.86 -7.69 5.32
C LEU A 75 6.63 -8.83 4.65
N GLN A 76 6.40 -9.05 3.35
CA GLN A 76 7.03 -10.15 2.60
C GLN A 76 8.40 -9.79 2.04
N SER A 77 8.69 -8.50 1.87
CA SER A 77 9.98 -7.98 1.37
C SER A 77 11.17 -8.55 2.16
N SER A 78 12.04 -9.28 1.45
CA SER A 78 13.27 -9.86 2.03
C SER A 78 14.16 -8.79 2.62
N ASP A 79 14.33 -7.67 1.94
CA ASP A 79 15.15 -6.55 2.40
C ASP A 79 14.60 -5.96 3.70
N ASN A 80 13.28 -5.80 3.80
CA ASN A 80 12.65 -5.30 5.03
C ASN A 80 12.83 -6.29 6.20
N LYS A 81 12.69 -7.60 5.95
CA LYS A 81 12.94 -8.63 6.98
C LYS A 81 14.37 -8.57 7.46
N GLN A 82 15.34 -8.58 6.54
CA GLN A 82 16.75 -8.56 6.88
C GLN A 82 17.12 -7.27 7.62
N LYS A 83 16.69 -6.12 7.10
CA LYS A 83 16.94 -4.81 7.72
C LYS A 83 16.34 -4.72 9.12
N PHE A 84 15.13 -5.22 9.32
CA PHE A 84 14.53 -5.31 10.65
C PHE A 84 15.37 -6.20 11.57
N LEU A 85 15.63 -7.45 11.15
CA LEU A 85 16.29 -8.44 11.98
C LEU A 85 17.68 -7.97 12.39
N LYS A 86 18.47 -7.42 11.46
CA LYS A 86 19.79 -6.82 11.76
C LYS A 86 19.72 -5.75 12.84
N ASN A 87 18.63 -4.99 12.93
CA ASN A 87 18.48 -3.88 13.88
C ASN A 87 17.63 -4.22 15.11
N SER A 88 16.98 -5.38 15.13
CA SER A 88 16.12 -5.83 16.23
C SER A 88 16.94 -6.29 17.43
N ALA A 89 16.36 -6.17 18.64
CA ALA A 89 17.02 -6.65 19.85
C ALA A 89 17.36 -8.14 19.79
N TYR A 90 16.46 -8.97 19.26
CA TYR A 90 16.72 -10.40 19.11
C TYR A 90 17.77 -10.70 18.04
N GLY A 91 17.70 -10.06 16.88
CA GLY A 91 18.72 -10.28 15.85
C GLY A 91 20.11 -9.85 16.32
N GLN A 92 20.25 -8.75 17.04
CA GLN A 92 21.52 -8.35 17.66
C GLN A 92 22.06 -9.39 18.66
N LYS A 93 21.19 -10.04 19.46
CA LYS A 93 21.61 -11.18 20.32
C LYS A 93 22.16 -12.35 19.50
N ILE A 94 21.59 -12.64 18.34
CA ILE A 94 22.09 -13.71 17.46
C ILE A 94 23.42 -13.31 16.82
N LEU A 95 23.53 -12.07 16.34
CA LEU A 95 24.73 -11.55 15.67
C LEU A 95 25.92 -11.41 16.61
N ALA A 96 25.70 -11.16 17.90
CA ALA A 96 26.77 -10.99 18.90
C ALA A 96 27.64 -12.24 19.10
N ASN A 97 27.13 -13.43 18.73
CA ASN A 97 27.87 -14.70 18.86
C ASN A 97 28.61 -15.09 17.57
N LEU A 98 28.67 -14.20 16.58
CA LEU A 98 29.26 -14.43 15.26
C LEU A 98 30.34 -13.39 14.98
N ASP A 99 31.54 -13.84 14.67
CA ASP A 99 32.70 -12.96 14.46
C ASP A 99 32.77 -12.44 13.02
N ASP A 100 32.42 -13.27 12.03
CA ASP A 100 32.55 -12.94 10.61
C ASP A 100 31.24 -12.40 10.00
N GLU A 101 31.38 -11.43 9.09
CA GLU A 101 30.24 -10.75 8.47
C GLU A 101 29.40 -11.70 7.58
N THR A 102 30.04 -12.67 6.94
CA THR A 102 29.35 -13.64 6.08
C THR A 102 28.41 -14.54 6.89
N SER A 103 28.84 -15.03 8.06
CA SER A 103 28.03 -15.82 8.97
C SER A 103 26.89 -15.02 9.55
N LYS A 104 27.12 -13.72 9.85
CA LYS A 104 26.05 -12.81 10.27
C LYS A 104 24.98 -12.69 9.18
N GLU A 105 25.38 -12.51 7.93
CA GLU A 105 24.46 -12.42 6.80
C GLU A 105 23.67 -13.73 6.61
N ILE A 106 24.36 -14.88 6.64
CA ILE A 106 23.74 -16.21 6.53
C ILE A 106 22.73 -16.43 7.66
N ALA A 107 23.07 -16.07 8.90
CA ALA A 107 22.21 -16.23 10.06
C ALA A 107 20.92 -15.39 9.92
N ILE A 108 21.03 -14.14 9.47
CA ILE A 108 19.88 -13.26 9.25
C ILE A 108 19.01 -13.77 8.10
N ASN A 109 19.61 -14.18 6.99
CA ASN A 109 18.87 -14.70 5.84
C ASN A 109 18.09 -15.96 6.22
N LYS A 110 18.72 -16.90 6.91
CA LYS A 110 18.06 -18.11 7.42
C LYS A 110 16.92 -17.79 8.39
N LEU A 111 17.09 -16.79 9.25
CA LEU A 111 16.07 -16.35 10.19
C LEU A 111 14.87 -15.70 9.46
N ALA A 112 15.15 -14.89 8.43
CA ALA A 112 14.14 -14.25 7.58
C ALA A 112 13.37 -15.23 6.69
N GLU A 113 14.05 -16.27 6.18
CA GLU A 113 13.43 -17.32 5.36
C GLU A 113 12.49 -18.22 6.18
N LYS A 114 12.92 -18.61 7.39
CA LYS A 114 12.12 -19.49 8.27
C LYS A 114 10.90 -18.80 8.86
N ASN A 115 10.95 -17.48 9.05
CA ASN A 115 9.94 -16.72 9.81
C ASN A 115 9.31 -15.59 8.99
N LEU A 116 8.39 -14.84 9.61
CA LEU A 116 7.86 -13.57 9.11
C LEU A 116 7.20 -13.67 7.72
N SER A 117 6.82 -14.88 7.32
CA SER A 117 6.21 -15.16 6.03
C SER A 117 4.75 -15.54 6.27
N PRO A 118 3.79 -14.70 5.83
CA PRO A 118 2.38 -14.96 6.05
C PRO A 118 1.95 -16.21 5.28
N LYS A 119 1.16 -17.07 5.94
CA LYS A 119 0.57 -18.28 5.35
C LYS A 119 -0.94 -18.31 5.63
N PRO A 120 -1.78 -18.84 4.72
CA PRO A 120 -3.19 -19.05 5.03
C PRO A 120 -3.35 -19.89 6.30
N LEU A 121 -4.27 -19.49 7.19
CA LEU A 121 -4.51 -20.18 8.46
C LEU A 121 -4.90 -21.66 8.24
N ASN A 122 -5.78 -21.91 7.27
CA ASN A 122 -6.11 -23.24 6.79
C ASN A 122 -6.51 -23.17 5.29
N LYS A 123 -6.88 -24.31 4.69
CA LYS A 123 -7.25 -24.36 3.26
C LYS A 123 -8.56 -23.62 2.94
N ASP A 124 -9.42 -23.46 3.94
CA ASP A 124 -10.79 -22.95 3.79
C ASP A 124 -10.90 -21.44 4.13
N THR A 125 -9.98 -20.90 4.93
CA THR A 125 -9.93 -19.49 5.37
C THR A 125 -8.71 -18.80 4.78
N LYS A 126 -8.73 -18.57 3.46
CA LYS A 126 -7.62 -17.91 2.74
C LYS A 126 -7.45 -16.42 3.09
N ASP A 127 -8.51 -15.79 3.60
CA ASP A 127 -8.52 -14.36 3.94
C ASP A 127 -7.86 -14.05 5.29
N ILE A 128 -7.55 -15.09 6.09
CA ILE A 128 -6.84 -14.97 7.36
C ILE A 128 -5.43 -15.55 7.17
N LEU A 129 -4.43 -14.73 7.45
CA LEU A 129 -3.02 -15.10 7.33
C LEU A 129 -2.39 -15.25 8.72
N GLU A 130 -1.72 -16.37 8.96
CA GLU A 130 -0.88 -16.60 10.12
C GLU A 130 0.56 -16.15 9.81
N VAL A 131 1.13 -15.34 10.69
CA VAL A 131 2.54 -14.93 10.67
C VAL A 131 3.20 -15.46 11.93
N THR A 132 4.37 -16.07 11.78
CA THR A 132 5.07 -16.70 12.89
C THR A 132 6.49 -16.19 13.04
N PHE A 133 6.98 -16.16 14.28
CA PHE A 133 8.38 -15.92 14.59
C PHE A 133 8.87 -16.86 15.69
N THR A 134 10.00 -17.52 15.44
CA THR A 134 10.63 -18.48 16.36
C THR A 134 11.86 -17.86 17.00
N ALA A 135 11.96 -17.92 18.33
CA ALA A 135 13.11 -17.43 19.08
C ALA A 135 13.54 -18.39 20.19
N ASP A 136 14.69 -18.09 20.82
CA ASP A 136 15.24 -18.85 21.94
C ASP A 136 14.40 -18.72 23.23
N THR A 137 13.55 -17.69 23.34
CA THR A 137 12.63 -17.48 24.47
C THR A 137 11.23 -17.06 24.01
N ALA A 138 10.21 -17.38 24.82
CA ALA A 138 8.82 -16.98 24.54
C ALA A 138 8.66 -15.45 24.40
N GLY A 139 9.34 -14.68 25.25
CA GLY A 139 9.30 -13.22 25.23
C GLY A 139 9.98 -12.61 24.00
N ASP A 140 11.15 -13.12 23.62
CA ASP A 140 11.82 -12.69 22.39
C ASP A 140 10.98 -13.03 21.15
N ALA A 141 10.32 -14.19 21.14
CA ALA A 141 9.47 -14.62 20.03
C ALA A 141 8.30 -13.65 19.82
N GLN A 142 7.58 -13.34 20.90
CA GLN A 142 6.41 -12.45 20.88
C GLN A 142 6.80 -11.01 20.53
N SER A 143 7.77 -10.45 21.25
CA SER A 143 8.17 -9.05 21.08
C SER A 143 8.74 -8.77 19.69
N THR A 144 9.55 -9.69 19.15
CA THR A 144 10.12 -9.54 17.81
C THR A 144 9.04 -9.59 16.73
N LEU A 145 8.08 -10.52 16.83
CA LEU A 145 6.95 -10.59 15.90
C LEU A 145 6.10 -9.31 15.94
N GLN A 146 5.77 -8.84 17.14
CA GLN A 146 4.98 -7.62 17.32
C GLN A 146 5.68 -6.38 16.74
N GLN A 147 6.97 -6.22 17.02
CA GLN A 147 7.77 -5.11 16.49
C GLN A 147 7.84 -5.16 14.97
N TYR A 148 8.03 -6.33 14.37
CA TYR A 148 8.08 -6.46 12.92
C TYR A 148 6.76 -6.10 12.24
N LEU A 149 5.63 -6.63 12.75
CA LEU A 149 4.30 -6.29 12.21
C LEU A 149 4.02 -4.79 12.32
N THR A 150 4.44 -4.16 13.42
CA THR A 150 4.32 -2.71 13.62
C THR A 150 5.17 -1.93 12.61
N GLN A 151 6.40 -2.38 12.36
CA GLN A 151 7.28 -1.74 11.38
C GLN A 151 6.76 -1.90 9.95
N ALA A 152 6.33 -3.11 9.58
CA ALA A 152 5.73 -3.36 8.26
C ALA A 152 4.49 -2.48 8.03
N ASN A 153 3.66 -2.28 9.06
CA ASN A 153 2.56 -1.32 8.99
C ASN A 153 3.02 0.11 8.79
N SER A 154 4.04 0.57 9.53
CA SER A 154 4.60 1.91 9.35
C SER A 154 5.13 2.14 7.93
N LEU A 155 5.82 1.15 7.36
CA LEU A 155 6.32 1.22 5.97
C LEU A 155 5.16 1.27 4.97
N ALA A 156 4.13 0.44 5.18
CA ALA A 156 2.95 0.42 4.33
C ALA A 156 2.21 1.77 4.37
N GLN A 157 2.06 2.38 5.54
CA GLN A 157 1.45 3.69 5.68
C GLN A 157 2.19 4.78 4.93
N VAL A 158 3.52 4.80 5.03
CA VAL A 158 4.35 5.73 4.26
C VAL A 158 4.04 5.58 2.76
N LYS A 159 4.05 4.35 2.24
CA LYS A 159 3.77 4.09 0.81
C LYS A 159 2.35 4.44 0.39
N ILE A 160 1.36 4.13 1.23
CA ILE A 160 -0.05 4.46 0.99
C ILE A 160 -0.22 5.98 0.85
N PHE A 161 0.34 6.75 1.78
CA PHE A 161 0.23 8.21 1.76
C PHE A 161 1.09 8.86 0.67
N GLU A 162 2.30 8.37 0.41
CA GLU A 162 3.13 8.81 -0.73
C GLU A 162 2.34 8.70 -2.03
N ASN A 163 1.75 7.53 -2.30
CA ASN A 163 0.95 7.30 -3.51
C ASN A 163 -0.26 8.25 -3.59
N LEU A 164 -0.96 8.49 -2.46
CA LEU A 164 -2.08 9.42 -2.42
C LEU A 164 -1.63 10.87 -2.68
N PHE A 165 -0.51 11.28 -2.10
CA PHE A 165 0.04 12.63 -2.28
C PHE A 165 0.46 12.86 -3.72
N GLU A 166 1.14 11.90 -4.36
CA GLU A 166 1.52 12.05 -5.77
C GLU A 166 0.27 12.15 -6.67
N ARG A 167 -0.69 11.23 -6.53
CA ARG A 167 -1.98 11.30 -7.26
C ARG A 167 -2.71 12.63 -7.04
N THR A 168 -2.62 13.18 -5.83
CA THR A 168 -3.22 14.48 -5.48
C THR A 168 -2.50 15.63 -6.18
N ARG A 169 -1.17 15.66 -6.17
CA ARG A 169 -0.37 16.70 -6.85
C ARG A 169 -0.61 16.68 -8.36
N GLU A 170 -0.56 15.49 -8.97
CA GLU A 170 -0.84 15.32 -10.40
C GLU A 170 -2.25 15.83 -10.75
N ARG A 171 -3.24 15.52 -9.91
CA ARG A 171 -4.61 15.98 -10.16
C ARG A 171 -4.76 17.49 -9.98
N ILE A 172 -4.12 18.09 -8.97
CA ILE A 172 -4.08 19.55 -8.80
C ILE A 172 -3.46 20.20 -10.03
N ALA A 173 -2.31 19.71 -10.51
CA ALA A 173 -1.65 20.25 -11.70
C ALA A 173 -2.55 20.15 -12.95
N THR A 174 -3.25 19.02 -13.12
CA THR A 174 -4.21 18.82 -14.20
C THR A 174 -5.36 19.84 -14.13
N LEU A 175 -5.98 20.02 -12.96
CA LEU A 175 -7.07 20.97 -12.76
C LEU A 175 -6.61 22.42 -12.95
N GLN A 176 -5.38 22.75 -12.54
CA GLN A 176 -4.79 24.07 -12.77
C GLN A 176 -4.64 24.33 -14.28
N GLN A 177 -4.14 23.36 -15.04
CA GLN A 177 -4.02 23.50 -16.48
C GLN A 177 -5.39 23.65 -17.16
N LEU A 178 -6.39 22.90 -16.72
CA LEU A 178 -7.77 23.03 -17.21
C LEU A 178 -8.36 24.41 -16.91
N ALA A 179 -8.11 24.97 -15.73
CA ALA A 179 -8.53 26.32 -15.37
C ALA A 179 -7.84 27.37 -16.26
N ILE A 180 -6.52 27.27 -16.44
CA ILE A 180 -5.74 28.17 -17.30
C ILE A 180 -6.23 28.12 -18.75
N ASN A 181 -6.45 26.92 -19.29
CA ASN A 181 -6.95 26.74 -20.66
C ASN A 181 -8.35 27.36 -20.81
N THR A 182 -9.26 27.08 -19.87
CA THR A 182 -10.63 27.65 -19.88
C THR A 182 -10.60 29.18 -19.83
N GLN A 183 -9.73 29.76 -19.00
CA GLN A 183 -9.53 31.20 -18.92
C GLN A 183 -9.04 31.75 -20.26
N LYS A 184 -7.97 31.18 -20.81
CA LYS A 184 -7.37 31.61 -22.08
C LYS A 184 -8.35 31.51 -23.24
N ASP A 185 -9.11 30.43 -23.32
CA ASP A 185 -10.12 30.22 -24.37
C ASP A 185 -11.24 31.26 -24.26
N THR A 186 -11.68 31.57 -23.04
CA THR A 186 -12.71 32.60 -22.81
C THR A 186 -12.20 33.99 -23.18
N ASP A 187 -10.97 34.33 -22.78
CA ASP A 187 -10.35 35.62 -23.11
C ASP A 187 -10.10 35.76 -24.63
N GLN A 188 -9.68 34.68 -25.30
CA GLN A 188 -9.53 34.66 -26.75
C GLN A 188 -10.88 34.80 -27.47
N ASN A 189 -11.92 34.10 -27.02
CA ASN A 189 -13.26 34.21 -27.58
C ASN A 189 -13.81 35.64 -27.44
N LYS A 190 -13.59 36.29 -26.29
CA LYS A 190 -13.92 37.69 -26.08
C LYS A 190 -13.16 38.60 -27.05
N ALA A 191 -11.84 38.39 -27.20
CA ALA A 191 -11.03 39.18 -28.12
C ALA A 191 -11.49 39.02 -29.59
N ASN A 192 -11.78 37.79 -30.03
CA ASN A 192 -12.30 37.50 -31.36
C ASN A 192 -13.67 38.16 -31.59
N TYR A 193 -14.52 38.16 -30.57
CA TYR A 193 -15.84 38.80 -30.64
C TYR A 193 -15.74 40.33 -30.73
N ILE A 194 -14.83 40.95 -29.97
CA ILE A 194 -14.55 42.39 -30.08
C ILE A 194 -14.06 42.75 -31.48
N LEU A 195 -13.14 41.98 -32.06
CA LEU A 195 -12.66 42.20 -33.43
C LEU A 195 -13.80 42.08 -34.47
N THR A 196 -14.65 41.09 -34.29
CA THR A 196 -15.85 40.91 -35.12
C THR A 196 -16.78 42.13 -35.03
N LEU A 197 -17.06 42.63 -33.82
CA LEU A 197 -17.89 43.83 -33.63
C LEU A 197 -17.28 45.06 -34.27
N LYS A 198 -15.95 45.24 -34.18
CA LYS A 198 -15.23 46.33 -34.85
C LYS A 198 -15.37 46.27 -36.37
N GLN A 199 -15.22 45.08 -36.96
CA GLN A 199 -15.39 44.88 -38.41
C GLN A 199 -16.83 45.14 -38.85
N ALA A 200 -17.82 44.61 -38.12
CA ALA A 200 -19.23 44.82 -38.40
C ALA A 200 -19.63 46.30 -38.28
N LEU A 201 -19.12 47.00 -37.26
CA LEU A 201 -19.36 48.42 -37.05
C LEU A 201 -18.78 49.26 -38.21
N ALA A 202 -17.54 48.96 -38.63
CA ALA A 202 -16.91 49.64 -39.77
C ALA A 202 -17.72 49.42 -41.06
N ALA A 203 -18.16 48.20 -41.34
CA ALA A 203 -19.01 47.90 -42.48
C ALA A 203 -20.37 48.62 -42.42
N ALA A 204 -21.02 48.67 -41.26
CA ALA A 204 -22.27 49.39 -41.05
C ALA A 204 -22.11 50.91 -41.25
N GLN A 205 -20.97 51.48 -40.80
CA GLN A 205 -20.61 52.88 -41.03
C GLN A 205 -20.44 53.17 -42.53
N THR A 206 -19.70 52.32 -43.26
CA THR A 206 -19.53 52.47 -44.72
C THR A 206 -20.85 52.36 -45.47
N ALA A 207 -21.74 51.46 -45.04
CA ALA A 207 -23.07 51.28 -45.63
C ALA A 207 -24.11 52.31 -45.16
N ASN A 208 -23.75 53.21 -44.25
CA ASN A 208 -24.65 54.21 -43.64
C ASN A 208 -25.90 53.59 -42.97
N ILE A 209 -25.74 52.43 -42.35
CA ILE A 209 -26.81 51.73 -41.63
C ILE A 209 -26.76 52.16 -40.16
N MET A 210 -27.64 53.09 -39.78
CA MET A 210 -27.69 53.61 -38.40
C MET A 210 -28.52 52.75 -37.44
N GLU A 211 -29.59 52.14 -37.95
CA GLU A 211 -30.58 51.33 -37.23
C GLU A 211 -30.68 49.93 -37.88
N PRO A 212 -31.17 48.90 -37.17
CA PRO A 212 -31.29 47.55 -37.71
C PRO A 212 -32.10 47.48 -39.02
N VAL A 213 -31.53 46.90 -40.09
CA VAL A 213 -32.19 46.72 -41.39
C VAL A 213 -33.12 45.50 -41.34
N GLY A 214 -34.38 45.67 -41.74
CA GLY A 214 -35.36 44.56 -41.81
C GLY A 214 -36.50 44.61 -40.79
N GLN A 215 -36.72 45.74 -40.11
CA GLN A 215 -37.92 45.94 -39.29
C GLN A 215 -39.19 46.02 -40.17
N THR A 216 -39.77 44.87 -40.51
CA THR A 216 -41.21 44.76 -40.70
C THR A 216 -41.82 44.26 -39.38
N PRO A 217 -42.93 44.84 -38.87
CA PRO A 217 -43.47 44.52 -37.54
C PRO A 217 -44.02 43.09 -37.37
N SER A 218 -43.89 42.22 -38.38
CA SER A 218 -44.65 40.97 -38.47
C SER A 218 -43.78 39.72 -38.68
N ALA A 219 -42.46 39.84 -38.71
CA ALA A 219 -41.58 38.69 -38.80
C ALA A 219 -40.81 38.56 -37.49
N ASN A 220 -41.11 37.52 -36.71
CA ASN A 220 -40.19 36.95 -35.72
C ASN A 220 -38.97 36.42 -36.47
N LEU A 221 -38.12 37.32 -36.99
CA LEU A 221 -36.78 37.00 -37.44
C LEU A 221 -36.01 36.70 -36.16
N LEU A 222 -35.94 35.41 -35.84
CA LEU A 222 -34.89 34.86 -35.02
C LEU A 222 -33.58 35.18 -35.76
N LEU A 223 -33.05 36.38 -35.54
CA LEU A 223 -31.76 36.81 -36.06
C LEU A 223 -30.75 35.80 -35.51
N ASP A 224 -30.20 35.00 -36.40
CA ASP A 224 -29.13 34.07 -36.05
C ASP A 224 -27.85 34.87 -35.80
N PHE A 225 -27.68 35.28 -34.54
CA PHE A 225 -26.51 36.03 -34.05
C PHE A 225 -25.20 35.23 -34.16
N THR A 226 -25.24 33.98 -34.61
CA THR A 226 -24.03 33.17 -34.83
C THR A 226 -23.44 33.39 -36.23
N ASN A 227 -24.18 34.01 -37.15
CA ASN A 227 -23.69 34.27 -38.51
C ASN A 227 -23.00 35.64 -38.61
N ASN A 228 -21.67 35.64 -38.49
CA ASN A 228 -20.80 36.84 -38.53
C ASN A 228 -21.01 37.73 -39.77
N SER A 229 -21.47 37.15 -40.88
CA SER A 229 -21.56 37.82 -42.18
C SER A 229 -22.61 38.92 -42.27
N ALA A 230 -23.64 38.90 -41.39
CA ALA A 230 -24.76 39.85 -41.42
C ALA A 230 -24.78 40.83 -40.23
N LEU A 231 -23.78 40.79 -39.34
CA LEU A 231 -23.79 41.62 -38.12
C LEU A 231 -23.86 43.13 -38.40
N PHE A 232 -23.34 43.59 -39.54
CA PHE A 232 -23.41 45.00 -39.95
C PHE A 232 -24.86 45.49 -40.15
N MET A 233 -25.80 44.59 -40.43
CA MET A 233 -27.23 44.92 -40.58
C MET A 233 -27.88 45.37 -39.28
N LEU A 234 -27.25 45.12 -38.12
CA LEU A 234 -27.73 45.57 -36.80
C LEU A 234 -27.57 47.09 -36.60
N GLY A 235 -26.79 47.75 -37.45
CA GLY A 235 -26.60 49.19 -37.45
C GLY A 235 -25.59 49.70 -36.41
N THR A 236 -25.10 50.92 -36.65
CA THR A 236 -23.97 51.49 -35.90
C THR A 236 -24.28 51.75 -34.43
N LYS A 237 -25.50 52.17 -34.07
CA LYS A 237 -25.87 52.44 -32.67
C LYS A 237 -25.81 51.18 -31.80
N TYR A 238 -26.40 50.09 -32.27
CA TYR A 238 -26.42 48.81 -31.54
C TYR A 238 -25.02 48.22 -31.42
N LEU A 239 -24.27 48.17 -32.53
CA LEU A 239 -22.91 47.61 -32.56
C LEU A 239 -21.95 48.42 -31.68
N GLN A 240 -22.06 49.76 -31.66
CA GLN A 240 -21.25 50.62 -30.79
C GLN A 240 -21.57 50.37 -29.31
N ALA A 241 -22.85 50.29 -28.94
CA ALA A 241 -23.24 50.00 -27.56
C ALA A 241 -22.75 48.62 -27.11
N GLN A 242 -22.86 47.61 -27.98
CA GLN A 242 -22.37 46.27 -27.71
C GLN A 242 -20.85 46.24 -27.58
N LEU A 243 -20.11 46.90 -28.49
CA LEU A 243 -18.66 47.01 -28.42
C LEU A 243 -18.20 47.64 -27.10
N THR A 244 -18.79 48.78 -26.72
CA THR A 244 -18.50 49.46 -25.46
C THR A 244 -18.80 48.58 -24.24
N ALA A 245 -19.90 47.81 -24.27
CA ALA A 245 -20.21 46.86 -23.20
C ALA A 245 -19.17 45.74 -23.09
N TRP A 246 -18.67 45.20 -24.20
CA TRP A 246 -17.68 44.13 -24.19
C TRP A 246 -16.26 44.61 -23.85
N GLU A 247 -15.88 45.81 -24.26
CA GLU A 247 -14.58 46.41 -23.94
C GLU A 247 -14.47 46.82 -22.47
N ASN A 248 -15.55 47.34 -21.87
CA ASN A 248 -15.50 47.92 -20.51
C ASN A 248 -15.87 46.95 -19.38
N ASN A 249 -16.52 45.82 -19.66
CA ASN A 249 -16.92 44.86 -18.63
C ASN A 249 -15.89 43.75 -18.40
N PRO A 250 -15.70 43.28 -17.15
CA PRO A 250 -14.80 42.18 -16.83
C PRO A 250 -15.26 40.86 -17.50
N THR A 251 -14.30 39.99 -17.82
CA THR A 251 -14.61 38.66 -18.37
C THR A 251 -15.27 37.79 -17.31
N ILE A 252 -16.43 37.24 -17.62
CA ILE A 252 -17.09 36.22 -16.78
C ILE A 252 -16.68 34.86 -17.32
N TYR A 253 -15.97 34.08 -16.50
CA TYR A 253 -15.51 32.76 -16.89
C TYR A 253 -16.64 31.71 -16.76
N PRO A 254 -16.59 30.63 -17.56
CA PRO A 254 -17.56 29.53 -17.45
C PRO A 254 -17.56 28.88 -16.07
N ALA A 255 -18.69 28.29 -15.66
CA ALA A 255 -18.82 27.59 -14.37
C ALA A 255 -17.73 26.51 -14.14
N ALA A 256 -17.26 25.87 -15.23
CA ALA A 256 -16.17 24.89 -15.17
C ALA A 256 -14.87 25.48 -14.58
N TYR A 257 -14.53 26.73 -14.88
CA TYR A 257 -13.35 27.41 -14.35
C TYR A 257 -13.39 27.47 -12.81
N TYR A 258 -14.48 27.99 -12.25
CA TYR A 258 -14.65 28.10 -10.81
C TYR A 258 -14.73 26.73 -10.12
N ARG A 259 -15.34 25.74 -10.78
CA ARG A 259 -15.36 24.34 -10.29
C ARG A 259 -13.95 23.75 -10.22
N TYR A 260 -13.08 24.00 -11.19
CA TYR A 260 -11.69 23.55 -11.12
C TYR A 260 -10.93 24.19 -9.95
N LEU A 261 -11.12 25.49 -9.71
CA LEU A 261 -10.53 26.17 -8.55
C LEU A 261 -11.03 25.59 -7.22
N GLN A 262 -12.35 25.38 -7.09
CA GLN A 262 -12.94 24.77 -5.91
C GLN A 262 -12.40 23.35 -5.67
N ASN A 263 -12.26 22.55 -6.74
CA ASN A 263 -11.70 21.21 -6.68
C ASN A 263 -10.22 21.23 -6.21
N ILE A 264 -9.42 22.16 -6.74
CA ILE A 264 -8.03 22.35 -6.29
C ILE A 264 -7.98 22.67 -4.79
N ASP A 265 -8.79 23.61 -4.32
CA ASP A 265 -8.83 23.99 -2.90
C ASP A 265 -9.35 22.87 -2.00
N GLY A 266 -10.24 22.03 -2.53
CA GLY A 266 -10.68 20.80 -1.89
C GLY A 266 -9.57 19.76 -1.75
N LEU A 267 -8.67 19.65 -2.73
CA LEU A 267 -7.57 18.67 -2.76
C LEU A 267 -6.35 19.10 -1.91
N LYS A 268 -5.99 20.39 -1.89
CA LYS A 268 -4.80 20.90 -1.18
C LYS A 268 -4.64 20.39 0.26
N PRO A 269 -5.69 20.32 1.10
CA PRO A 269 -5.54 19.85 2.49
C PRO A 269 -5.08 18.41 2.62
N ILE A 270 -5.28 17.56 1.61
CA ILE A 270 -4.82 16.17 1.62
C ILE A 270 -3.30 16.10 1.80
N LEU A 271 -2.57 17.01 1.16
CA LEU A 271 -1.09 17.06 1.18
C LEU A 271 -0.50 17.36 2.56
N ASN A 272 -1.32 17.79 3.52
CA ASN A 272 -0.91 18.14 4.87
C ASN A 272 -1.42 17.15 5.93
N ILE A 273 -2.08 16.05 5.52
CA ILE A 273 -2.62 15.05 6.43
C ILE A 273 -1.48 14.26 7.04
N LYS A 274 -1.49 14.12 8.37
CA LYS A 274 -0.56 13.22 9.07
C LYS A 274 -0.98 11.76 8.84
N PRO A 275 -0.07 10.88 8.38
CA PRO A 275 -0.35 9.47 8.24
C PRO A 275 -0.73 8.84 9.59
N THR A 276 -1.93 8.27 9.67
CA THR A 276 -2.41 7.53 10.87
C THR A 276 -3.24 6.34 10.44
N GLY A 277 -3.38 5.35 11.33
CA GLY A 277 -4.19 4.14 11.11
C GLY A 277 -3.38 2.85 11.17
N VAL A 278 -3.99 1.76 10.69
CA VAL A 278 -3.41 0.42 10.57
C VAL A 278 -3.94 -0.21 9.29
N ALA A 279 -3.03 -0.75 8.47
CA ALA A 279 -3.31 -1.35 7.17
C ALA A 279 -3.71 -2.84 7.23
N PHE A 280 -3.92 -3.38 8.43
CA PHE A 280 -4.38 -4.74 8.69
C PHE A 280 -5.20 -4.80 10.00
N ASP A 281 -5.97 -5.87 10.21
CA ASP A 281 -6.62 -6.16 11.49
C ASP A 281 -6.01 -7.40 12.14
N TYR A 282 -5.97 -7.42 13.47
CA TYR A 282 -5.63 -8.62 14.23
C TYR A 282 -6.89 -9.43 14.53
N LEU A 283 -6.91 -10.68 14.07
CA LEU A 283 -7.79 -11.69 14.65
C LEU A 283 -7.16 -12.27 15.93
N GLN A 284 -5.84 -12.39 15.92
CA GLN A 284 -5.04 -12.79 17.09
C GLN A 284 -3.74 -12.00 17.11
N THR A 285 -3.51 -11.25 18.19
CA THR A 285 -2.23 -10.56 18.42
C THR A 285 -1.10 -11.57 18.64
N PRO A 286 0.18 -11.20 18.44
CA PRO A 286 1.33 -12.06 18.74
C PRO A 286 1.20 -12.77 20.09
N SER A 287 1.11 -14.09 20.06
CA SER A 287 0.91 -14.92 21.26
C SER A 287 2.19 -15.01 22.08
N LEU A 288 2.06 -15.06 23.42
CA LEU A 288 3.13 -15.54 24.30
C LEU A 288 3.04 -17.07 24.38
N PRO A 289 3.94 -17.84 23.75
CA PRO A 289 3.83 -19.29 23.72
C PRO A 289 4.02 -19.88 25.12
N LEU A 290 3.08 -20.73 25.54
CA LEU A 290 3.10 -21.40 26.85
C LEU A 290 3.93 -22.69 26.86
N THR A 291 4.20 -23.24 25.68
CA THR A 291 4.97 -24.47 25.49
C THR A 291 6.03 -24.28 24.41
N LYS A 292 7.23 -24.82 24.62
CA LYS A 292 8.28 -24.85 23.61
C LYS A 292 7.98 -25.84 22.49
N ASP A 293 8.39 -25.49 21.28
CA ASP A 293 8.25 -26.35 20.11
C ASP A 293 9.35 -27.42 20.04
N LYS A 294 10.57 -27.04 20.43
CA LYS A 294 11.76 -27.91 20.48
C LYS A 294 12.67 -27.55 21.64
N PRO A 295 13.52 -28.49 22.11
CA PRO A 295 13.50 -29.92 21.82
C PRO A 295 12.36 -30.66 22.55
N ARG A 296 11.69 -31.59 21.88
CA ARG A 296 10.68 -32.49 22.50
C ARG A 296 11.38 -33.59 23.30
N LYS A 297 11.83 -33.24 24.51
CA LYS A 297 12.68 -34.09 25.37
C LYS A 297 12.19 -35.53 25.50
N ALA A 298 10.88 -35.73 25.69
CA ALA A 298 10.28 -37.06 25.78
C ALA A 298 10.47 -37.90 24.51
N LEU A 299 10.19 -37.33 23.33
CA LEU A 299 10.38 -38.03 22.05
C LEU A 299 11.85 -38.35 21.78
N ILE A 300 12.77 -37.44 22.15
CA ILE A 300 14.21 -37.65 21.99
C ILE A 300 14.70 -38.79 22.87
N LEU A 301 14.24 -38.87 24.13
CA LEU A 301 14.59 -39.96 25.04
C LEU A 301 14.06 -41.31 24.55
N VAL A 302 12.81 -41.36 24.07
CA VAL A 302 12.22 -42.58 23.49
C VAL A 302 12.98 -43.02 22.24
N ALA A 303 13.30 -42.08 21.34
CA ALA A 303 14.08 -42.37 20.15
C ALA A 303 15.50 -42.86 20.50
N GLY A 304 16.16 -42.22 21.47
CA GLY A 304 17.46 -42.66 21.98
C GLY A 304 17.43 -44.07 22.56
N ALA A 305 16.40 -44.41 23.34
CA ALA A 305 16.21 -45.76 23.86
C ALA A 305 16.05 -46.80 22.73
N LEU A 306 15.21 -46.51 21.73
CA LEU A 306 14.99 -47.41 20.59
C LEU A 306 16.26 -47.64 19.77
N VAL A 307 16.99 -46.56 19.44
CA VAL A 307 18.27 -46.64 18.71
C VAL A 307 19.28 -47.45 19.52
N GLY A 308 19.35 -47.21 20.83
CA GLY A 308 20.20 -47.96 21.74
C GLY A 308 19.92 -49.46 21.73
N VAL A 309 18.65 -49.88 21.69
CA VAL A 309 18.26 -51.31 21.66
C VAL A 309 18.71 -51.94 20.35
N ILE A 310 18.43 -51.27 19.23
CA ILE A 310 18.78 -51.76 17.89
C ILE A 310 20.29 -51.91 17.75
N LEU A 311 21.08 -50.89 18.13
CA LEU A 311 22.54 -50.94 18.09
C LEU A 311 23.10 -52.00 19.06
N GLY A 312 22.49 -52.15 20.24
CA GLY A 312 22.85 -53.18 21.19
C GLY A 312 22.68 -54.59 20.61
N CYS A 313 21.54 -54.86 19.96
CA CYS A 313 21.28 -56.13 19.28
C CYS A 313 22.27 -56.39 18.13
N LEU A 314 22.49 -55.39 17.26
CA LEU A 314 23.44 -55.49 16.15
C LEU A 314 24.87 -55.78 16.64
N PHE A 315 25.29 -55.11 17.72
CA PHE A 315 26.62 -55.31 18.30
C PHE A 315 26.81 -56.77 18.78
N VAL A 316 25.81 -57.31 19.48
CA VAL A 316 25.87 -58.71 19.97
C VAL A 316 25.90 -59.70 18.80
N LEU A 317 25.07 -59.49 17.77
CA LEU A 317 25.06 -60.35 16.59
C LEU A 317 26.39 -60.33 15.83
N LEU A 318 26.98 -59.15 15.64
CA LEU A 318 28.31 -59.01 15.01
C LEU A 318 29.39 -59.70 15.84
N GLN A 319 29.38 -59.52 17.16
CA GLN A 319 30.34 -60.16 18.05
C GLN A 319 30.21 -61.69 18.02
N GLN A 320 28.98 -62.21 17.92
CA GLN A 320 28.71 -63.64 17.79
C GLN A 320 29.14 -64.19 16.43
N ALA A 321 28.88 -63.48 15.33
CA ALA A 321 29.30 -63.87 13.99
C ALA A 321 30.84 -63.89 13.82
N ILE A 322 31.55 -62.96 14.47
CA ILE A 322 33.02 -62.96 14.47
C ILE A 322 33.57 -64.12 15.32
N ARG A 323 32.94 -64.42 16.47
CA ARG A 323 33.32 -65.56 17.31
C ARG A 323 33.10 -66.90 16.62
N SER A 324 31.97 -67.08 15.94
CA SER A 324 31.68 -68.33 15.22
C SER A 324 32.67 -68.57 14.08
N ARG A 325 33.05 -67.52 13.33
CA ARG A 325 34.07 -67.63 12.28
C ARG A 325 35.47 -68.00 12.80
N ARG A 326 35.82 -67.63 14.04
CA ARG A 326 37.09 -68.02 14.67
C ARG A 326 37.12 -69.45 15.21
N GLN A 327 35.97 -70.11 15.34
CA GLN A 327 35.88 -71.50 15.78
C GLN A 327 35.81 -72.50 14.62
N THR A 328 35.52 -72.02 13.40
CA THR A 328 35.47 -72.81 12.17
C THR A 328 36.76 -72.76 11.33
N ASN A 329 37.82 -72.11 11.83
CA ASN A 329 39.19 -72.16 11.31
C ASN A 329 40.11 -72.74 12.38
#